data_AF-A0A0G1DW92-F1
#
_entry.id   AF-A0A0G1DW92-F1
#
_cell.length_a   1.000
_cell.length_b   1.000
_cell.length_c   1.000
_cell.angle_alpha   90.00
_cell.angle_beta   90.00
_cell.angle_gamma   90.00
#
_symmetry.space_group_name_H-M   'P 1'
#
loop_
_entity.id
_entity.type
_entity.pdbx_description
1 polymer ?
#
loop_
_entity_poly.entity_id
_entity_poly.type
_entity_poly.pdbx_seq_one_letter_code
_entity_poly.pdbx_strand_id
1 'polypeptide(L)'
;PGTADEQEVTIKLNSKLAKRFEAFKKRADFEILLEKFMDEVEVQPKPEPVKTDSPYISVAIKKHVATKTNGICAHPDCNKPAVEFHHTKRFSLTNEHHPDNITHLCKAHHDLCHLGLIANEEKQPYEWQLLTFPDQTNPKYEVDKMVQAYKTG
;
A
#
# COMPACT_ATOMS: atom_id res chain seq x y z
N PRO A 1 25.05 18.37 1.95
CA PRO A 1 25.04 17.91 0.54
C PRO A 1 24.77 16.39 0.52
N GLY A 2 23.48 16.02 0.57
CA GLY A 2 23.09 14.62 0.35
C GLY A 2 23.08 14.38 -1.15
N THR A 3 23.87 13.41 -1.61
CA THR A 3 23.69 12.84 -2.94
C THR A 3 22.24 12.34 -3.02
N ALA A 4 21.53 12.65 -4.10
CA ALA A 4 20.29 11.95 -4.39
C ALA A 4 20.63 10.46 -4.43
N ASP A 5 19.99 9.65 -3.59
CA ASP A 5 20.20 8.20 -3.57
C ASP A 5 19.58 7.63 -4.85
N GLU A 6 20.37 7.56 -5.92
CA GLU A 6 19.96 6.92 -7.17
C GLU A 6 19.82 5.41 -6.95
N GLN A 7 18.72 4.83 -7.42
CA GLN A 7 18.45 3.39 -7.35
C GLN A 7 18.21 2.80 -8.73
N GLU A 8 18.75 1.60 -8.98
CA GLU A 8 18.48 0.87 -10.21
C GLU A 8 17.19 0.05 -10.09
N VAL A 9 16.24 0.28 -11.00
CA VAL A 9 14.98 -0.47 -11.08
C VAL A 9 14.98 -1.38 -12.31
N THR A 10 14.79 -2.69 -12.08
CA THR A 10 14.68 -3.69 -13.16
C THR A 10 13.22 -3.99 -13.48
N ILE A 11 12.83 -3.84 -14.75
CA ILE A 11 11.48 -4.14 -15.24
C ILE A 11 11.50 -5.10 -16.43
N LYS A 12 10.52 -6.01 -16.48
CA LYS A 12 10.31 -6.90 -17.64
C LYS A 12 9.23 -6.33 -18.54
N LEU A 13 9.63 -5.96 -19.77
CA LEU A 13 8.73 -5.40 -20.78
C LEU A 13 8.78 -6.26 -22.04
N ASN A 14 7.71 -6.21 -22.85
CA ASN A 14 7.76 -6.80 -24.18
C ASN A 14 8.79 -6.05 -25.06
N SER A 15 9.36 -6.73 -26.06
CA SER A 15 10.48 -6.21 -26.86
C SER A 15 10.21 -4.84 -27.50
N LYS A 16 9.00 -4.61 -28.02
CA LYS A 16 8.63 -3.32 -28.63
C LYS A 16 8.60 -2.20 -27.59
N LEU A 17 8.00 -2.46 -26.43
CA LEU A 17 7.91 -1.48 -25.35
C LEU A 17 9.27 -1.21 -24.71
N ALA A 18 10.11 -2.23 -24.51
CA ALA A 18 11.46 -2.08 -23.99
C ALA A 18 12.30 -1.12 -24.85
N LYS A 19 12.29 -1.27 -26.18
CA LYS A 19 13.00 -0.35 -27.09
C LYS A 19 12.50 1.09 -26.99
N ARG A 20 11.18 1.29 -26.84
CA ARG A 20 10.59 2.62 -26.66
C ARG A 20 10.96 3.22 -25.30
N PHE A 21 10.95 2.41 -24.24
CA PHE A 21 11.32 2.82 -22.89
C PHE A 21 12.80 3.24 -22.82
N GLU A 22 13.71 2.47 -23.42
CA GLU A 22 15.14 2.85 -23.49
C GLU A 22 15.39 4.14 -24.27
N ALA A 23 14.57 4.46 -25.28
CA ALA A 23 14.62 5.76 -25.95
C ALA A 23 14.06 6.88 -25.04
N PHE A 24 12.98 6.59 -24.31
CA PHE A 24 12.32 7.52 -23.38
C PHE A 24 13.21 7.90 -22.18
N LYS A 25 13.93 6.94 -21.60
CA LYS A 25 14.88 7.14 -20.48
C LYS A 25 16.00 8.14 -20.77
N LYS A 26 16.35 8.36 -22.04
CA LYS A 26 17.45 9.26 -22.45
C LYS A 26 17.07 10.74 -22.44
N ARG A 27 15.80 11.07 -22.21
CA ARG A 27 15.33 12.45 -22.18
C ARG A 27 15.83 13.16 -20.92
N ALA A 28 16.12 14.45 -21.04
CA ALA A 28 16.54 15.28 -19.90
C ALA A 28 15.42 15.47 -18.85
N ASP A 29 14.16 15.35 -19.27
CA ASP A 29 12.96 15.48 -18.42
C ASP A 29 12.34 14.13 -18.03
N PHE A 30 13.12 13.04 -18.11
CA PHE A 30 12.62 11.68 -17.90
C PHE A 30 11.93 11.49 -16.53
N GLU A 31 12.59 11.86 -15.42
CA GLU A 31 12.04 11.68 -14.07
C GLU A 31 10.72 12.45 -13.90
N ILE A 32 10.69 13.72 -14.30
CA ILE A 32 9.49 14.57 -14.24
C ILE A 32 8.32 13.96 -15.04
N LEU A 33 8.60 13.41 -16.23
CA LEU A 33 7.57 12.78 -17.04
C LEU A 33 7.09 11.45 -16.44
N LEU A 34 7.99 10.68 -15.83
CA LEU A 34 7.64 9.44 -15.16
C LEU A 34 6.79 9.69 -13.91
N GLU A 35 7.16 10.67 -13.08
CA GLU A 35 6.38 11.11 -11.91
C GLU A 35 4.98 11.54 -12.32
N LYS A 36 4.85 12.42 -13.33
CA LYS A 36 3.55 12.84 -13.86
C LYS A 36 2.68 11.68 -14.33
N PHE A 37 3.30 10.69 -14.99
CA PHE A 37 2.59 9.49 -15.41
C PHE A 37 2.10 8.67 -14.21
N MET A 38 2.91 8.54 -13.16
CA MET A 38 2.52 7.85 -11.93
C MET A 38 1.36 8.57 -11.23
N ASP A 39 1.43 9.89 -11.09
CA ASP A 39 0.35 10.71 -10.53
C ASP A 39 -0.96 10.56 -11.33
N GLU A 40 -0.88 10.58 -12.66
CA GLU A 40 -2.06 10.42 -13.53
C GLU A 40 -2.71 9.03 -13.38
N VAL A 41 -1.90 7.98 -13.24
CA VAL A 41 -2.39 6.61 -12.99
C VAL A 41 -3.07 6.49 -11.63
N GLU A 42 -2.59 7.21 -10.61
CA GLU A 42 -3.21 7.22 -9.27
C GLU A 42 -4.57 7.93 -9.23
N VAL A 43 -4.83 8.88 -10.15
CA VAL A 43 -6.08 9.66 -10.24
C VAL A 43 -7.21 8.92 -10.98
N GLN A 44 -6.96 7.72 -11.49
CA GLN A 44 -7.99 6.88 -12.13
C GLN A 44 -9.24 6.71 -11.24
N PRO A 45 -10.46 6.56 -11.81
CA PRO A 45 -11.70 6.48 -11.05
C PRO A 45 -11.62 5.41 -9.95
N LYS A 46 -11.79 5.85 -8.71
CA LYS A 46 -11.87 4.98 -7.53
C LYS A 46 -13.31 4.86 -7.05
N PRO A 47 -13.71 3.72 -6.46
CA PRO A 47 -15.01 3.61 -5.81
C PRO A 47 -15.17 4.65 -4.71
N GLU A 48 -16.39 5.14 -4.49
CA GLU A 48 -16.67 6.03 -3.37
C GLU A 48 -16.44 5.33 -2.03
N PRO A 49 -15.96 6.05 -0.99
CA PRO A 49 -15.89 5.53 0.37
C PRO A 49 -17.28 5.12 0.88
N VAL A 50 -17.33 4.03 1.64
CA VAL A 50 -18.59 3.51 2.21
C VAL A 50 -18.52 3.52 3.73
N LYS A 51 -19.40 4.29 4.37
CA LYS A 51 -19.62 4.20 5.82
C LYS A 51 -20.66 3.13 6.14
N THR A 52 -20.32 2.22 7.04
CA THR A 52 -21.17 1.08 7.40
C THR A 52 -20.69 0.44 8.69
N ASP A 53 -21.59 -0.18 9.44
CA ASP A 53 -21.24 -1.01 10.61
C ASP A 53 -20.84 -2.45 10.20
N SER A 54 -21.01 -2.81 8.93
CA SER A 54 -20.63 -4.12 8.41
C SER A 54 -19.12 -4.19 8.15
N PRO A 55 -18.40 -5.22 8.62
CA PRO A 55 -16.97 -5.38 8.31
C PRO A 55 -16.70 -5.80 6.86
N TYR A 56 -17.75 -6.03 6.06
CA TYR A 56 -17.63 -6.52 4.69
C TYR A 56 -17.22 -5.41 3.71
N ILE A 57 -15.98 -5.46 3.24
CA ILE A 57 -15.49 -4.61 2.14
C ILE A 57 -16.18 -5.02 0.82
N SER A 58 -16.76 -4.03 0.13
CA SER A 58 -17.44 -4.26 -1.15
C SER A 58 -16.51 -4.84 -2.23
N VAL A 59 -17.08 -5.60 -3.17
CA VAL A 59 -16.32 -6.19 -4.29
C VAL A 59 -15.67 -5.10 -5.15
N ALA A 60 -16.34 -3.96 -5.33
CA ALA A 60 -15.79 -2.83 -6.08
C ALA A 60 -14.51 -2.28 -5.45
N ILE A 61 -14.51 -2.06 -4.13
CA ILE A 61 -13.33 -1.61 -3.39
C ILE A 61 -12.23 -2.67 -3.41
N LYS A 62 -12.55 -3.93 -3.12
CA LYS A 62 -11.57 -5.04 -3.16
C LYS A 62 -10.88 -5.12 -4.53
N LYS A 63 -11.66 -5.05 -5.62
CA LYS A 63 -11.13 -5.08 -6.98
C LYS A 63 -10.20 -3.91 -7.25
N HIS A 64 -10.62 -2.69 -6.91
CA HIS A 64 -9.81 -1.48 -7.09
C HIS A 64 -8.47 -1.57 -6.34
N VAL A 65 -8.48 -1.99 -5.07
CA VAL A 65 -7.26 -2.13 -4.28
C VAL A 65 -6.36 -3.25 -4.83
N ALA A 66 -6.92 -4.42 -5.16
CA ALA A 66 -6.14 -5.55 -5.64
C ALA A 66 -5.51 -5.33 -7.02
N THR A 67 -6.13 -4.50 -7.89
CA THR A 67 -5.56 -4.19 -9.21
C THR A 67 -4.29 -3.35 -9.14
N LYS A 68 -4.06 -2.59 -8.06
CA LYS A 68 -2.87 -1.74 -7.90
C LYS A 68 -1.58 -2.56 -7.83
N THR A 69 -1.64 -3.78 -7.32
CA THR A 69 -0.47 -4.62 -7.05
C THR A 69 -0.47 -5.93 -7.83
N ASN A 70 -1.42 -6.10 -8.76
CA ASN A 70 -1.57 -7.33 -9.54
C ASN A 70 -1.60 -8.61 -8.67
N GLY A 71 -2.26 -8.55 -7.51
CA GLY A 71 -2.35 -9.67 -6.58
C GLY A 71 -1.08 -9.98 -5.78
N ILE A 72 -0.05 -9.13 -5.86
CA ILE A 72 1.18 -9.22 -5.04
C ILE A 72 1.05 -8.27 -3.84
N CYS A 73 1.78 -8.56 -2.76
CA CYS A 73 1.86 -7.69 -1.60
C CYS A 73 2.23 -6.26 -1.99
N ALA A 74 1.54 -5.26 -1.43
CA ALA A 74 1.79 -3.84 -1.74
C ALA A 74 3.13 -3.29 -1.20
N HIS A 75 3.81 -4.02 -0.31
CA HIS A 75 5.12 -3.61 0.20
C HIS A 75 6.15 -3.75 -0.93
N PRO A 76 6.93 -2.70 -1.25
CA PRO A 76 7.74 -2.62 -2.46
C PRO A 76 8.72 -3.80 -2.63
N ASP A 77 9.33 -4.25 -1.53
CA ASP A 77 10.32 -5.33 -1.56
C ASP A 77 9.72 -6.75 -1.41
N CYS A 78 8.40 -6.89 -1.54
CA CYS A 78 7.70 -8.15 -1.27
C CYS A 78 7.04 -8.74 -2.50
N ASN A 79 7.49 -9.94 -2.90
CA ASN A 79 6.90 -10.68 -4.02
C ASN A 79 5.90 -11.77 -3.59
N LYS A 80 5.48 -11.80 -2.31
CA LYS A 80 4.51 -12.78 -1.82
C LYS A 80 3.10 -12.45 -2.32
N PRO A 81 2.21 -13.45 -2.52
CA PRO A 81 0.81 -13.19 -2.84
C PRO A 81 0.15 -12.30 -1.79
N ALA A 82 -0.62 -11.31 -2.24
CA ALA A 82 -1.51 -10.56 -1.37
C ALA A 82 -2.79 -11.36 -1.15
N VAL A 83 -3.15 -11.54 0.12
CA VAL A 83 -4.27 -12.37 0.55
C VAL A 83 -5.15 -11.69 1.59
N GLU A 84 -4.67 -10.61 2.22
CA GLU A 84 -5.40 -9.85 3.24
C GLU A 84 -5.60 -8.40 2.81
N PHE A 85 -6.80 -7.86 3.04
CA PHE A 85 -7.09 -6.44 2.89
C PHE A 85 -6.94 -5.76 4.25
N HIS A 86 -5.93 -4.91 4.36
CA HIS A 86 -5.60 -4.19 5.57
C HIS A 86 -6.21 -2.80 5.59
N HIS A 87 -6.90 -2.41 6.66
CA HIS A 87 -7.31 -1.01 6.86
C HIS A 87 -6.22 -0.21 7.59
N THR A 88 -5.56 0.71 6.89
CA THR A 88 -4.53 1.59 7.47
C THR A 88 -5.13 2.56 8.50
N LYS A 89 -6.40 2.94 8.31
CA LYS A 89 -7.29 3.48 9.35
C LYS A 89 -8.22 2.39 9.83
N ARG A 90 -7.97 1.83 11.01
CA ARG A 90 -8.71 0.66 11.54
C ARG A 90 -10.21 0.85 11.40
N PHE A 91 -10.87 -0.12 10.77
CA PHE A 91 -12.31 -0.07 10.53
C PHE A 91 -13.11 0.11 11.82
N SER A 92 -12.72 -0.56 12.91
CA SER A 92 -13.37 -0.44 14.22
C SER A 92 -13.34 0.97 14.83
N LEU A 93 -12.49 1.88 14.32
CA LEU A 93 -12.41 3.26 14.78
C LEU A 93 -13.22 4.23 13.88
N THR A 94 -13.42 3.89 12.61
CA THR A 94 -13.98 4.81 11.61
C THR A 94 -15.31 4.36 11.02
N ASN A 95 -15.63 3.06 11.09
CA ASN A 95 -16.73 2.40 10.40
C ASN A 95 -16.77 2.78 8.90
N GLU A 96 -15.61 2.91 8.26
CA GLU A 96 -15.48 3.35 6.88
C GLU A 96 -14.58 2.42 6.06
N HIS A 97 -15.04 2.05 4.88
CA HIS A 97 -14.27 1.40 3.84
C HIS A 97 -13.86 2.43 2.79
N HIS A 98 -12.73 3.08 3.02
CA HIS A 98 -12.15 4.04 2.09
C HIS A 98 -11.08 3.34 1.21
N PRO A 99 -11.19 3.35 -0.13
CA PRO A 99 -10.25 2.62 -0.99
C PRO A 99 -8.79 3.00 -0.79
N ASP A 100 -8.49 4.26 -0.48
CA ASP A 100 -7.11 4.73 -0.25
C ASP A 100 -6.57 4.37 1.15
N ASN A 101 -7.44 4.01 2.09
CA ASN A 101 -7.03 3.56 3.42
C ASN A 101 -7.08 2.03 3.54
N ILE A 102 -7.11 1.32 2.41
CA ILE A 102 -7.09 -0.13 2.34
C ILE A 102 -5.91 -0.58 1.48
N THR A 103 -5.09 -1.47 2.01
CA THR A 103 -3.89 -2.00 1.36
C THR A 103 -3.98 -3.52 1.24
N HIS A 104 -3.70 -4.07 0.06
CA HIS A 104 -3.70 -5.52 -0.15
C HIS A 104 -2.31 -6.10 0.15
N LEU A 105 -2.20 -6.91 1.20
CA LEU A 105 -0.95 -7.37 1.77
C LEU A 105 -0.87 -8.90 1.82
N CYS A 106 0.35 -9.44 1.85
CA CYS A 106 0.55 -10.81 2.27
C CYS A 106 0.30 -10.93 3.78
N LYS A 107 0.04 -12.15 4.26
CA LYS A 107 -0.25 -12.40 5.68
C LYS A 107 0.81 -11.80 6.63
N ALA A 108 2.10 -11.95 6.30
CA ALA A 108 3.19 -11.46 7.14
C ALA A 108 3.20 -9.92 7.29
N HIS A 109 3.00 -9.19 6.20
CA HIS A 109 2.93 -7.72 6.26
C HIS A 109 1.63 -7.23 6.89
N HIS A 110 0.51 -7.93 6.68
CA HIS A 110 -0.74 -7.65 7.39
C HIS A 110 -0.60 -7.86 8.91
N ASP A 111 0.06 -8.95 9.32
CA ASP A 111 0.34 -9.20 10.74
C ASP A 111 1.26 -8.11 11.32
N LEU A 112 2.30 -7.68 10.58
CA LEU A 112 3.18 -6.57 10.98
C LEU A 112 2.42 -5.27 11.24
N CYS A 113 1.46 -4.93 10.39
CA CYS A 113 0.59 -3.77 10.60
C CYS A 113 -0.15 -3.86 11.95
N HIS A 114 -0.70 -5.03 12.26
CA HIS A 114 -1.37 -5.30 13.53
C HIS A 114 -0.43 -5.52 14.72
N LEU A 115 0.89 -5.38 14.55
CA LEU A 115 1.83 -5.24 15.67
C LEU A 115 1.96 -3.78 16.12
N GLY A 116 1.38 -2.82 15.39
CA GLY A 116 1.52 -1.39 15.71
C GLY A 116 2.92 -0.84 15.49
N LEU A 117 3.74 -1.52 14.66
CA LEU A 117 5.15 -1.20 14.44
C LEU A 117 5.39 -0.26 13.24
N ILE A 118 4.35 0.27 12.61
CA ILE A 118 4.48 1.19 11.46
C ILE A 118 4.06 2.59 11.90
N ALA A 119 5.02 3.52 11.95
CA ALA A 119 4.82 4.88 12.48
C ALA A 119 3.79 5.69 11.68
N ASN A 120 3.82 5.53 10.36
CA ASN A 120 3.10 6.34 9.38
C ASN A 120 2.28 5.45 8.43
N GLU A 121 1.59 4.46 9.00
CA GLU A 121 0.84 3.42 8.28
C GLU A 121 -0.21 3.94 7.29
N GLU A 122 -0.68 5.18 7.46
CA GLU A 122 -1.65 5.83 6.55
C GLU A 122 -1.02 6.35 5.26
N LYS A 123 0.31 6.35 5.17
CA LYS A 123 1.04 6.61 3.93
C LYS A 123 1.12 5.36 3.04
N GLN A 124 1.66 5.52 1.84
CA GLN A 124 1.92 4.39 0.97
C GLN A 124 2.97 3.43 1.58
N PRO A 125 2.89 2.11 1.29
CA PRO A 125 3.82 1.14 1.85
C PRO A 125 5.31 1.43 1.62
N TYR A 126 5.66 2.11 0.52
CA TYR A 126 7.05 2.50 0.24
C TYR A 126 7.56 3.65 1.12
N GLU A 127 6.68 4.33 1.85
CA GLU A 127 7.04 5.38 2.81
C GLU A 127 7.03 4.89 4.26
N TRP A 128 6.63 3.65 4.51
CA TRP A 128 6.45 3.14 5.87
C TRP A 128 7.77 3.10 6.66
N GLN A 129 7.71 3.62 7.88
CA GLN A 129 8.81 3.66 8.83
C GLN A 129 8.52 2.71 9.99
N LEU A 130 9.48 1.81 10.26
CA LEU A 130 9.35 0.86 11.35
C LEU A 130 9.74 1.47 12.68
N LEU A 131 8.91 1.21 13.68
CA LEU A 131 9.17 1.52 15.08
C LEU A 131 9.85 0.33 15.76
N THR A 132 10.69 0.61 16.75
CA THR A 132 11.23 -0.43 17.63
C THR A 132 10.16 -0.98 18.58
N PHE A 133 9.23 -0.12 19.01
CA PHE A 133 8.12 -0.49 19.90
C PHE A 133 6.83 0.19 19.44
N PRO A 134 5.65 -0.42 19.66
CA PRO A 134 4.39 0.19 19.28
C PRO A 134 4.12 1.48 20.06
N ASP A 135 3.55 2.48 19.38
CA ASP A 135 3.05 3.69 20.04
C ASP A 135 1.76 3.40 20.80
N GLN A 136 1.87 3.26 22.12
CA GLN A 136 0.74 2.96 23.00
C GLN A 136 -0.23 4.13 23.18
N THR A 137 0.13 5.33 22.72
CA THR A 137 -0.76 6.51 22.78
C THR A 137 -1.71 6.58 21.58
N ASN A 138 -1.41 5.82 20.52
CA ASN A 138 -2.22 5.77 19.32
C ASN A 138 -3.50 4.93 19.55
N PRO A 139 -4.71 5.41 19.21
CA PRO A 139 -5.95 4.64 19.33
C PRO A 139 -5.94 3.28 18.61
N LYS A 140 -5.10 3.11 17.58
CA LYS A 140 -4.93 1.82 16.89
C LYS A 140 -4.34 0.74 17.80
N TYR A 141 -3.57 1.11 18.83
CA TYR A 141 -2.89 0.17 19.73
C TYR A 141 -3.86 -0.80 20.42
N GLU A 142 -4.99 -0.29 20.95
CA GLU A 142 -5.97 -1.14 21.63
C GLU A 142 -6.70 -2.08 20.64
N VAL A 143 -6.98 -1.59 19.43
CA VAL A 143 -7.56 -2.44 18.36
C VAL A 143 -6.59 -3.57 18.00
N ASP A 144 -5.31 -3.24 17.83
CA ASP A 144 -4.27 -4.19 17.46
C ASP A 144 -4.07 -5.25 18.54
N LYS A 145 -4.12 -4.88 19.83
CA LYS A 145 -4.14 -5.85 20.94
C LYS A 145 -5.30 -6.83 20.87
N MET A 146 -6.51 -6.35 20.55
CA MET A 146 -7.68 -7.22 20.39
C MET A 146 -7.50 -8.20 19.23
N VAL A 147 -6.98 -7.74 18.10
CA VAL A 147 -6.68 -8.59 16.93
C VAL A 147 -5.62 -9.64 17.27
N GLN A 148 -4.57 -9.26 17.99
CA GLN A 148 -3.51 -10.19 18.43
C GLN A 148 -4.06 -11.26 19.38
N ALA A 149 -4.89 -10.87 20.35
CA ALA A 149 -5.52 -11.82 21.28
C ALA A 149 -6.39 -12.84 20.53
N TYR A 150 -7.17 -12.39 19.53
CA TYR A 150 -7.98 -13.27 18.69
C TYR A 150 -7.15 -14.26 17.85
N LYS A 151 -5.95 -13.87 17.41
CA LYS A 151 -5.08 -14.74 16.60
C LYS A 151 -4.30 -15.78 17.42
N THR A 152 -4.18 -15.57 18.74
CA THR A 152 -3.35 -16.40 19.63
C THR A 152 -4.16 -17.31 20.55
N GLY A 153 -5.46 -17.07 20.71
CA GLY A 153 -6.42 -17.96 21.37
C GLY A 153 -6.96 -19.02 20.42
#